data_AF-A0A255TEW0-F1
#
_entry.id   AF-A0A255TEW0-F1
#
_cell.length_a   1.000
_cell.length_b   1.000
_cell.length_c   1.000
_cell.angle_alpha   90.00
_cell.angle_beta   90.00
_cell.angle_gamma   90.00
#
_symmetry.space_group_name_H-M   'P 1'
#
loop_
_entity.id
_entity.type
_entity.pdbx_description
1 polymer ?
#
loop_
_entity_poly.entity_id
_entity_poly.type
_entity_poly.pdbx_seq_one_letter_code
_entity_poly.pdbx_strand_id
1 'polypeptide(L)'
;MPLNKEDKKSIYYTLFYISNALLVDKGLFAKTHAGVIAKINEHFVKTGILSRDEGRTISILQNMRQSGDYDDCFEWSEEDVFPFFKRTEELLLKIESLLNIK
;
A
#
# COMPACT_ATOMS: atom_id res chain seq x y z
N MET A 1 21.03 9.04 3.58
CA MET A 1 21.02 8.18 4.78
C MET A 1 20.57 6.81 4.31
N PRO A 2 21.33 5.72 4.58
CA PRO A 2 20.85 4.38 4.22
C PRO A 2 19.55 4.10 4.97
N LEU A 3 18.63 3.37 4.32
CA LEU A 3 17.34 3.03 4.90
C LEU A 3 17.51 1.89 5.90
N ASN A 4 16.95 2.03 7.08
CA ASN A 4 17.09 1.00 8.11
C ASN A 4 16.11 -0.16 7.80
N LYS A 5 16.39 -1.40 8.22
CA LYS A 5 15.45 -2.54 8.05
C LYS A 5 14.04 -2.22 8.58
N GLU A 6 13.94 -1.42 9.63
CA GLU A 6 12.67 -0.95 10.22
C GLU A 6 11.89 0.01 9.30
N ASP A 7 12.57 0.89 8.58
CA ASP A 7 11.92 1.87 7.68
C ASP A 7 11.19 1.18 6.52
N LYS A 8 11.80 0.10 6.00
CA LYS A 8 11.17 -0.77 4.99
C LYS A 8 9.88 -1.40 5.51
N LYS A 9 9.89 -1.83 6.78
CA LYS A 9 8.72 -2.44 7.42
C LYS A 9 7.59 -1.46 7.60
N SER A 10 7.92 -0.27 8.07
CA SER A 10 6.96 0.80 8.32
C SER A 10 6.17 1.17 7.07
N ILE A 11 6.80 1.26 5.89
CA ILE A 11 6.12 1.69 4.67
C ILE A 11 4.99 0.76 4.23
N TYR A 12 5.22 -0.55 4.17
CA TYR A 12 4.18 -1.47 3.71
C TYR A 12 3.05 -1.60 4.75
N TYR A 13 3.38 -1.51 6.04
CA TYR A 13 2.38 -1.50 7.11
C TYR A 13 1.55 -0.22 7.06
N THR A 14 2.18 0.94 6.89
CA THR A 14 1.49 2.23 6.76
C THR A 14 0.50 2.20 5.60
N LEU A 15 0.96 1.76 4.41
CA LEU A 15 0.10 1.69 3.24
C LEU A 15 -1.04 0.67 3.41
N PHE A 16 -0.80 -0.42 4.14
CA PHE A 16 -1.84 -1.39 4.49
C PHE A 16 -2.91 -0.78 5.38
N TYR A 17 -2.53 -0.16 6.49
CA TYR A 17 -3.48 0.41 7.42
C TYR A 17 -4.28 1.54 6.77
N ILE A 18 -3.63 2.42 6.02
CA ILE A 18 -4.34 3.53 5.39
C ILE A 18 -5.25 3.07 4.25
N SER A 19 -4.87 2.06 3.47
CA SER A 19 -5.75 1.47 2.46
C SER A 19 -6.99 0.85 3.10
N ASN A 20 -6.83 0.16 4.24
CA ASN A 20 -7.98 -0.36 4.98
C ASN A 20 -8.84 0.76 5.58
N ALA A 21 -8.23 1.80 6.14
CA ALA A 21 -8.94 2.97 6.65
C ALA A 21 -9.78 3.62 5.54
N LEU A 22 -9.22 3.77 4.34
CA LEU A 22 -9.94 4.29 3.18
C LEU A 22 -11.14 3.41 2.81
N LEU A 23 -10.98 2.08 2.80
CA LEU A 23 -12.10 1.18 2.54
C LEU A 23 -13.19 1.35 3.60
N VAL A 24 -12.83 1.33 4.88
CA VAL A 24 -13.78 1.46 5.99
C VAL A 24 -14.49 2.82 5.96
N ASP A 25 -13.77 3.91 5.70
CA ASP A 25 -14.31 5.27 5.54
C ASP A 25 -15.37 5.35 4.43
N LYS A 26 -15.21 4.54 3.37
CA LYS A 26 -16.18 4.43 2.27
C LYS A 26 -17.20 3.31 2.47
N GLY A 27 -17.27 2.69 3.65
CA GLY A 27 -18.22 1.61 3.95
C GLY A 27 -17.91 0.28 3.23
N LEU A 28 -16.69 0.12 2.74
CA LEU A 28 -16.20 -1.10 2.08
C LEU A 28 -15.42 -1.95 3.07
N PHE A 29 -15.59 -3.27 2.98
CA PHE A 29 -14.90 -4.22 3.86
C PHE A 29 -14.22 -5.32 3.04
N ALA A 30 -13.00 -5.65 3.44
CA ALA A 30 -12.25 -6.78 2.89
C ALA A 30 -11.69 -7.61 4.06
N LYS A 31 -11.81 -8.94 3.95
CA LYS A 31 -11.34 -9.89 4.98
C LYS A 31 -9.96 -10.49 4.65
N THR A 32 -9.44 -10.20 3.46
CA THR A 32 -8.19 -10.76 2.95
C THR A 32 -7.36 -9.67 2.27
N HIS A 33 -6.03 -9.85 2.22
CA HIS A 33 -5.12 -8.93 1.54
C HIS A 33 -5.48 -8.77 0.05
N ALA A 34 -5.73 -9.89 -0.64
CA ALA A 34 -6.20 -9.86 -2.02
C ALA A 34 -7.53 -9.11 -2.17
N GLY A 35 -8.43 -9.22 -1.19
CA GLY A 35 -9.69 -8.48 -1.14
C GLY A 35 -9.49 -6.97 -1.03
N VAL A 36 -8.54 -6.52 -0.21
CA VAL A 36 -8.18 -5.09 -0.09
C VAL A 36 -7.70 -4.57 -1.44
N ILE A 37 -6.75 -5.26 -2.08
CA ILE A 37 -6.21 -4.88 -3.39
C ILE A 37 -7.34 -4.85 -4.45
N ALA A 38 -8.20 -5.86 -4.48
CA ALA A 38 -9.31 -5.92 -5.43
C ALA A 38 -10.27 -4.74 -5.25
N LYS A 39 -10.63 -4.42 -4.00
CA LYS A 39 -11.52 -3.30 -3.69
C LYS A 39 -10.91 -1.95 -4.01
N ILE A 40 -9.63 -1.75 -3.72
CA ILE A 40 -8.91 -0.52 -4.12
C ILE A 40 -8.93 -0.36 -5.64
N ASN A 41 -8.61 -1.42 -6.38
CA ASN A 41 -8.63 -1.38 -7.84
C ASN A 41 -10.03 -1.10 -8.40
N GLU A 42 -11.05 -1.75 -7.85
CA GLU A 42 -12.44 -1.61 -8.29
C GLU A 42 -13.00 -0.20 -8.04
N HIS A 43 -12.83 0.33 -6.83
CA HIS A 43 -13.53 1.54 -6.41
C HIS A 43 -12.73 2.84 -6.58
N PHE A 44 -11.40 2.76 -6.70
CA PHE A 44 -10.54 3.95 -6.76
C PHE A 44 -9.71 4.00 -8.04
N VAL A 45 -9.17 2.89 -8.52
CA VAL A 45 -8.34 2.89 -9.74
C VAL A 45 -9.21 2.93 -11.00
N LYS A 46 -10.20 2.03 -11.10
CA LYS A 46 -11.10 1.98 -12.27
C LYS A 46 -11.98 3.23 -12.40
N THR A 47 -12.22 3.93 -11.30
CA THR A 47 -13.00 5.17 -11.24
C THR A 47 -12.15 6.42 -11.51
N GLY A 48 -10.82 6.27 -11.63
CA GLY A 48 -9.89 7.36 -11.94
C GLY A 48 -9.49 8.22 -10.73
N ILE A 49 -9.93 7.89 -9.52
CA ILE A 49 -9.52 8.57 -8.28
C ILE A 49 -8.03 8.30 -7.99
N LEU A 50 -7.63 7.04 -8.16
CA LEU A 50 -6.24 6.62 -8.18
C LEU A 50 -5.81 6.28 -9.62
N SER A 51 -4.57 6.56 -9.94
CA SER A 51 -3.97 6.18 -11.22
C SER A 51 -3.67 4.68 -11.25
N ARG A 52 -3.44 4.14 -12.44
CA ARG A 52 -3.01 2.74 -12.60
C ARG A 52 -1.67 2.46 -11.91
N ASP A 53 -0.75 3.41 -11.94
CA ASP A 53 0.57 3.28 -11.33
C ASP A 53 0.49 3.33 -9.81
N GLU A 54 -0.41 4.13 -9.25
CA GLU A 54 -0.72 4.14 -7.82
C GLU A 54 -1.33 2.79 -7.39
N GLY A 55 -2.32 2.28 -8.13
CA GLY A 55 -2.89 0.95 -7.88
C GLY A 55 -1.86 -0.19 -7.96
N ARG A 56 -0.94 -0.11 -8.93
CA ARG A 56 0.18 -1.05 -9.05
C ARG A 56 1.14 -0.95 -7.86
N THR A 57 1.47 0.26 -7.42
CA THR A 57 2.33 0.50 -6.25
C THR A 57 1.72 -0.10 -4.99
N ILE A 58 0.43 0.10 -4.74
CA ILE A 58 -0.31 -0.53 -3.63
C ILE A 58 -0.21 -2.05 -3.73
N SER A 59 -0.48 -2.61 -4.91
CA SER A 59 -0.44 -4.06 -5.12
C SER A 59 0.96 -4.63 -4.84
N ILE A 60 2.01 -3.99 -5.33
CA ILE A 60 3.41 -4.43 -5.10
C ILE A 60 3.71 -4.41 -3.61
N LEU A 61 3.53 -3.28 -2.92
CA LEU A 61 3.90 -3.12 -1.51
C LEU A 61 3.09 -4.05 -0.58
N GLN A 62 1.80 -4.28 -0.89
CA GLN A 62 0.97 -5.24 -0.17
C GLN A 62 1.48 -6.69 -0.32
N ASN A 63 1.93 -7.07 -1.51
CA ASN A 63 2.49 -8.40 -1.76
C ASN A 63 3.90 -8.54 -1.14
N MET A 64 4.71 -7.49 -1.15
CA MET A 64 6.04 -7.47 -0.51
C MET A 64 5.95 -7.79 0.99
N ARG A 65 4.92 -7.28 1.67
CA ARG A 65 4.60 -7.65 3.06
C ARG A 65 4.39 -9.17 3.21
N GLN A 66 3.62 -9.76 2.31
CA GLN A 66 3.27 -11.18 2.38
C GLN A 66 4.51 -12.08 2.22
N SER A 67 5.44 -11.72 1.34
CA SER A 67 6.71 -12.42 1.19
C SER A 67 7.63 -12.31 2.42
N GLY A 68 7.64 -11.17 3.12
CA GLY A 68 8.48 -10.97 4.31
C GLY A 68 8.05 -11.74 5.57
N ASP A 69 6.78 -12.14 5.67
CA ASP A 69 6.21 -12.89 6.80
C ASP A 69 6.07 -14.41 6.54
N TYR A 70 6.17 -14.87 5.28
CA TYR A 70 5.92 -16.27 4.90
C TYR A 70 6.95 -16.91 3.95
N ASP A 71 7.83 -16.14 3.32
CA ASP A 71 8.73 -16.62 2.27
C ASP A 71 10.19 -16.40 2.69
N ASP A 72 10.75 -17.35 3.45
CA ASP A 72 12.19 -17.42 3.81
C ASP A 72 13.13 -17.47 2.58
N CYS A 73 12.57 -17.46 1.36
CA CYS A 73 13.30 -17.54 0.10
C CYS A 73 13.50 -16.18 -0.61
N PHE A 74 12.89 -15.07 -0.17
CA PHE A 74 13.01 -13.79 -0.88
C PHE A 74 12.97 -12.53 0.03
N GLU A 75 14.14 -11.99 0.40
CA GLU A 75 14.26 -10.65 0.98
C GLU A 75 14.43 -9.59 -0.13
N TRP A 76 13.56 -8.58 -0.16
CA TRP A 76 13.71 -7.42 -1.04
C TRP A 76 14.93 -6.56 -0.63
N SER A 77 15.82 -6.28 -1.59
CA SER A 77 17.02 -5.47 -1.32
C SER A 77 16.64 -4.02 -1.02
N GLU A 78 17.55 -3.24 -0.41
CA GLU A 78 17.32 -1.79 -0.23
C GLU A 78 17.07 -1.08 -1.56
N GLU A 79 17.76 -1.53 -2.61
CA GLU A 79 17.70 -0.98 -3.96
C GLU A 79 16.34 -1.23 -4.61
N ASP A 80 15.68 -2.34 -4.28
CA ASP A 80 14.34 -2.66 -4.77
C ASP A 80 13.27 -1.80 -4.09
N VAL A 81 13.44 -1.48 -2.80
CA VAL A 81 12.42 -0.75 -2.01
C VAL A 81 12.58 0.77 -2.12
N PHE A 82 13.81 1.26 -2.22
CA PHE A 82 14.13 2.69 -2.25
C PHE A 82 13.31 3.50 -3.28
N PRO A 83 13.08 3.03 -4.53
CA PRO A 83 12.26 3.74 -5.51
C PRO A 83 10.79 3.93 -5.10
N PHE A 84 10.30 3.10 -4.18
CA PHE A 84 8.92 3.16 -3.70
C PHE A 84 8.73 4.15 -2.55
N PHE A 85 9.78 4.61 -1.86
CA PHE A 85 9.64 5.54 -0.73
C PHE A 85 8.92 6.82 -1.14
N LYS A 86 9.49 7.54 -2.12
CA LYS A 86 8.90 8.79 -2.62
C LYS A 86 7.48 8.58 -3.15
N ARG A 87 7.26 7.50 -3.91
CA ARG A 87 5.94 7.16 -4.45
C ARG A 87 4.92 6.85 -3.35
N THR A 88 5.36 6.21 -2.27
CA THR A 88 4.51 5.88 -1.13
C THR A 88 4.14 7.14 -0.36
N GLU A 89 5.07 8.06 -0.13
CA GLU A 89 4.77 9.34 0.53
C GLU A 89 3.72 10.14 -0.23
N GLU A 90 3.90 10.29 -1.55
CA GLU A 90 2.93 10.99 -2.42
C GLU A 90 1.56 10.30 -2.40
N LEU A 91 1.56 8.97 -2.45
CA LEU A 91 0.34 8.17 -2.38
C LEU A 91 -0.34 8.24 -1.01
N LEU A 92 0.43 8.30 0.08
CA LEU A 92 -0.07 8.40 1.44
C LEU A 92 -0.87 9.70 1.59
N LEU A 93 -0.26 10.84 1.22
CA LEU A 93 -0.92 12.15 1.24
C LEU A 93 -2.20 12.15 0.40
N LYS A 94 -2.16 11.50 -0.76
CA LYS A 94 -3.34 11.37 -1.62
C LYS A 94 -4.45 10.57 -0.95
N ILE A 95 -4.14 9.41 -0.37
CA ILE A 95 -5.13 8.60 0.35
C ILE A 95 -5.68 9.34 1.57
N GLU A 96 -4.83 10.04 2.33
CA GLU A 96 -5.26 10.87 3.46
C GLU A 96 -6.27 11.94 3.02
N SER A 97 -6.04 12.59 1.88
CA SER A 97 -6.99 13.57 1.33
C SER A 97 -8.33 12.97 0.90
N LEU A 98 -8.42 11.65 0.74
CA LEU A 98 -9.65 10.93 0.40
C LEU A 98 -10.43 10.48 1.64
N LEU A 99 -9.84 10.53 2.83
CA LEU A 99 -10.50 10.16 4.08
C LEU A 99 -11.46 11.26 4.55
N ASN A 100 -12.64 10.87 5.00
CA ASN A 100 -13.64 11.78 5.57
C ASN A 100 -13.59 11.81 7.11
N ILE A 101 -13.05 10.77 7.74
CA ILE A 101 -12.86 10.71 9.19
C ILE A 101 -11.70 11.63 9.59
N LYS A 102 -12.01 12.69 10.34
CA LYS A 102 -11.05 13.53 11.09
C LYS A 102 -11.26 13.34 12.58
#